data_AF-A0A1J5CQR9-F1
#
_entry.id   AF-A0A1J5CQR9-F1
#
_cell.length_a   1.000
_cell.length_b   1.000
_cell.length_c   1.000
_cell.angle_alpha   90.00
_cell.angle_beta   90.00
_cell.angle_gamma   90.00
#
_symmetry.space_group_name_H-M   'P 1'
#
loop_
_entity.id
_entity.type
_entity.pdbx_description
1 polymer ?
#
loop_
_entity_poly.entity_id
_entity_poly.type
_entity_poly.pdbx_seq_one_letter_code
_entity_poly.pdbx_strand_id
1 'polypeptide(L)'
;MPFKNTNDITIFRNYFMIPANPFQRQYEALRAFYLGEGASADIARRFGFSPGYFRVLCHQFRNEPEHTFFREVERGRKPPPDRPKVHDLIVGMRKK
;
A
#
# COMPACT_ATOMS: atom_id res chain seq x y z
N MET A 1 -15.65 13.81 -6.91
CA MET A 1 -15.77 13.48 -5.47
C MET A 1 -15.85 14.78 -4.69
N PRO A 2 -16.76 14.93 -3.73
CA PRO A 2 -16.25 15.34 -2.41
C PRO A 2 -17.10 14.87 -1.20
N PHE A 3 -16.40 14.52 -0.12
CA PHE A 3 -16.97 14.46 1.22
C PHE A 3 -17.31 15.89 1.66
N LYS A 4 -18.58 16.27 1.61
CA LYS A 4 -19.06 17.67 1.77
C LYS A 4 -19.21 18.09 3.25
N ASN A 5 -18.84 17.24 4.20
CA ASN A 5 -18.90 17.52 5.63
C ASN A 5 -17.67 16.95 6.33
N THR A 6 -16.70 17.81 6.65
CA THR A 6 -15.33 17.45 7.03
C THR A 6 -15.18 16.98 8.49
N ASN A 7 -16.23 17.05 9.29
CA ASN A 7 -16.17 16.78 10.75
C ASN A 7 -16.91 15.51 11.19
N ASP A 8 -17.47 14.74 10.26
CA ASP A 8 -18.20 13.53 10.62
C ASP A 8 -17.27 12.31 10.61
N ILE A 9 -16.78 11.94 11.80
CA ILE A 9 -15.91 10.77 11.99
C ILE A 9 -16.56 9.48 11.47
N THR A 10 -17.90 9.43 11.39
CA THR A 10 -18.67 8.30 10.87
C THR A 10 -18.38 8.07 9.38
N ILE A 11 -18.25 9.15 8.60
CA ILE A 11 -17.96 9.08 7.16
C ILE A 11 -16.56 8.51 6.95
N PHE A 12 -15.57 9.00 7.69
CA PHE A 12 -14.21 8.49 7.62
C PHE A 12 -14.09 7.06 8.14
N ARG A 13 -14.84 6.70 9.19
CA ARG A 13 -14.90 5.32 9.70
C ARG A 13 -15.39 4.36 8.62
N ASN A 14 -16.45 4.72 7.89
CA ASN A 14 -16.97 3.89 6.80
C ASN A 14 -15.96 3.69 5.67
N TYR A 15 -15.14 4.70 5.38
CA TYR A 15 -14.05 4.58 4.40
C TYR A 15 -13.05 3.47 4.77
N PHE A 16 -12.67 3.35 6.05
CA PHE A 16 -11.77 2.29 6.51
C PHE A 16 -12.46 0.92 6.62
N MET A 17 -13.78 0.89 6.85
CA MET A 17 -14.54 -0.36 6.98
C MET A 17 -14.90 -1.00 5.62
N ILE A 18 -14.90 -0.22 4.53
CA ILE A 18 -15.33 -0.67 3.20
C ILE A 18 -14.16 -0.51 2.21
N PRO A 19 -13.21 -1.45 2.17
CA PRO A 19 -12.06 -1.36 1.28
C PRO A 19 -12.49 -1.49 -0.19
N ALA A 20 -12.37 -0.38 -0.92
CA ALA A 20 -12.65 -0.31 -2.36
C ALA A 20 -11.54 -0.97 -3.19
N ASN A 21 -10.28 -0.86 -2.75
CA ASN A 21 -9.14 -1.44 -3.45
C ASN A 21 -9.02 -2.97 -3.15
N PRO A 22 -8.92 -3.84 -4.16
CA PRO A 22 -8.74 -5.28 -3.98
C PRO A 22 -7.54 -5.66 -3.10
N PHE A 23 -6.39 -5.01 -3.25
CA PHE A 23 -5.19 -5.27 -2.45
C PHE A 23 -5.40 -4.86 -0.98
N GLN A 24 -6.05 -3.71 -0.75
CA GLN A 24 -6.40 -3.29 0.60
C GLN A 24 -7.36 -4.30 1.25
N ARG A 25 -8.34 -4.81 0.50
CA ARG A 25 -9.28 -5.83 1.00
C ARG A 25 -8.58 -7.14 1.36
N GLN A 26 -7.63 -7.59 0.54
CA GLN A 26 -6.79 -8.76 0.84
C GLN A 26 -5.97 -8.55 2.12
N TYR A 27 -5.34 -7.39 2.27
CA TYR A 27 -4.60 -7.03 3.48
C TYR A 27 -5.48 -7.06 4.73
N GLU A 28 -6.64 -6.37 4.70
CA GLU A 28 -7.55 -6.32 5.85
C GLU A 28 -8.10 -7.71 6.22
N ALA A 29 -8.37 -8.56 5.22
CA ALA A 29 -8.78 -9.93 5.46
C ALA A 29 -7.69 -10.77 6.14
N LEU A 30 -6.44 -10.66 5.67
CA LEU A 30 -5.30 -11.34 6.31
C LEU A 30 -5.07 -10.82 7.73
N ARG A 31 -5.10 -9.50 7.92
CA ARG A 31 -4.97 -8.87 9.23
C ARG A 31 -6.01 -9.41 10.22
N ALA A 32 -7.28 -9.42 9.83
CA ALA A 32 -8.35 -9.93 10.69
C ALA A 32 -8.17 -11.41 11.05
N PHE A 33 -7.72 -12.24 10.10
CA PHE A 33 -7.46 -13.65 10.35
C PHE A 33 -6.28 -13.86 11.32
N TYR A 34 -5.14 -13.21 11.08
CA TYR A 34 -3.94 -13.39 11.92
C TYR A 34 -4.04 -12.75 13.31
N LEU A 35 -4.89 -11.73 13.48
CA LEU A 35 -5.20 -11.15 14.79
C LEU A 35 -6.30 -11.91 15.55
N GLY A 36 -6.82 -13.00 14.98
CA GLY A 36 -7.79 -13.86 15.67
C GLY A 36 -9.21 -13.30 15.72
N GLU A 37 -9.60 -12.41 14.79
CA GLU A 37 -10.97 -11.87 14.73
C GLU A 37 -12.01 -12.93 14.27
N GLY A 38 -11.57 -14.09 13.79
CA GLY A 38 -12.45 -15.19 13.38
C GLY A 38 -11.73 -16.31 12.63
N ALA A 39 -12.46 -17.37 12.31
CA ALA A 39 -11.94 -18.48 11.53
C ALA A 39 -11.73 -18.09 10.06
N SER A 40 -10.78 -18.75 9.39
CA SER A 40 -10.40 -18.47 7.99
C SER A 40 -11.59 -18.41 7.03
N ALA A 41 -12.54 -19.34 7.14
CA ALA A 41 -13.71 -19.40 6.26
C ALA A 41 -14.72 -18.26 6.51
N ASP A 42 -14.86 -17.82 7.77
CA ASP A 42 -15.76 -16.72 8.13
C ASP A 42 -15.17 -15.37 7.71
N ILE A 43 -13.87 -15.19 7.91
CA ILE A 43 -13.14 -14.02 7.42
C ILE A 43 -13.20 -13.94 5.89
N ALA A 44 -12.97 -15.06 5.18
CA ALA A 44 -13.10 -15.09 3.72
C ALA A 44 -14.47 -14.57 3.27
N ARG A 45 -15.55 -15.10 3.85
CA ARG A 45 -16.93 -14.66 3.55
C ARG A 45 -17.18 -13.19 3.90
N ARG A 46 -16.71 -12.72 5.06
CA ARG A 46 -16.83 -11.32 5.51
C ARG A 46 -16.23 -10.33 4.52
N PHE A 47 -15.10 -10.69 3.89
CA PHE A 47 -14.43 -9.86 2.90
C PHE A 47 -14.78 -10.22 1.44
N GLY A 48 -15.81 -11.06 1.22
CA GLY A 48 -16.31 -11.39 -0.12
C GLY A 48 -15.41 -12.32 -0.94
N PHE A 49 -14.54 -13.08 -0.27
CA PHE A 49 -13.71 -14.10 -0.90
C PHE A 49 -14.31 -15.50 -0.75
N SER A 50 -14.01 -16.38 -1.70
CA SER A 50 -14.25 -17.81 -1.49
C SER A 50 -13.25 -18.37 -0.47
N PRO A 51 -13.65 -19.35 0.37
CA PRO A 51 -12.73 -19.97 1.33
C PRO A 51 -11.49 -20.59 0.67
N GLY A 52 -11.64 -21.13 -0.55
CA GLY A 52 -10.52 -21.69 -1.32
C GLY A 52 -9.49 -20.64 -1.73
N TYR A 53 -9.95 -19.51 -2.27
CA TYR A 53 -9.06 -18.39 -2.62
C TYR A 53 -8.32 -17.85 -1.39
N PHE A 54 -9.04 -17.68 -0.27
CA PHE A 54 -8.44 -17.14 0.94
C PHE A 54 -7.35 -18.06 1.53
N ARG A 55 -7.49 -19.39 1.41
CA ARG A 55 -6.41 -20.32 1.79
C ARG A 55 -5.15 -20.14 0.96
N VAL A 56 -5.30 -19.95 -0.37
CA VAL A 56 -4.17 -19.65 -1.27
C VAL A 56 -3.53 -18.33 -0.89
N LEU A 57 -4.33 -17.30 -0.59
CA LEU A 57 -3.85 -16.00 -0.14
C LEU A 57 -3.04 -16.11 1.17
N CYS A 58 -3.51 -16.88 2.16
CA CYS A 58 -2.74 -17.14 3.38
C CYS A 58 -1.43 -17.89 3.08
N HIS A 59 -1.43 -18.84 2.15
CA HIS A 59 -0.21 -19.56 1.75
C HIS A 59 0.80 -18.61 1.11
N GLN A 60 0.36 -17.78 0.15
CA GLN A 60 1.21 -16.76 -0.49
C GLN A 60 1.81 -15.80 0.55
N PHE A 61 0.99 -15.30 1.47
CA PHE A 61 1.45 -14.40 2.53
C PHE A 61 2.51 -15.02 3.44
N ARG A 62 2.40 -16.31 3.77
CA ARG A 62 3.42 -17.01 4.60
C ARG A 62 4.77 -17.14 3.88
N ASN A 63 4.75 -17.26 2.56
CA ASN A 63 5.97 -17.41 1.78
C ASN A 63 6.65 -16.07 1.52
N GLU A 64 5.88 -15.00 1.29
CA GLU A 64 6.43 -13.70 0.89
C GLU A 64 5.61 -12.50 1.43
N PRO A 65 5.67 -12.23 2.76
CA PRO A 65 4.83 -11.20 3.38
C PRO A 65 5.18 -9.77 2.92
N GLU A 66 6.47 -9.49 2.71
CA GLU A 66 7.01 -8.17 2.35
C GLU A 66 6.62 -7.73 0.92
N HIS A 67 6.46 -8.67 -0.02
CA HIS A 67 6.22 -8.34 -1.43
C HIS A 67 4.74 -8.07 -1.76
N THR A 68 3.81 -8.39 -0.85
CA THR A 68 2.40 -8.54 -1.22
C THR A 68 1.57 -7.25 -1.05
N PHE A 69 1.88 -6.39 -0.07
CA PHE A 69 0.99 -5.25 0.26
C PHE A 69 1.70 -3.91 0.48
N PHE A 70 2.86 -3.90 1.13
CA PHE A 70 3.59 -2.67 1.44
C PHE A 70 4.99 -2.77 0.89
N ARG A 71 5.14 -2.49 -0.40
CA ARG A 71 6.46 -2.19 -0.94
C ARG A 71 7.00 -0.96 -0.24
N GLU A 72 8.27 -0.99 0.13
CA GLU A 72 8.96 0.21 0.57
C GLU A 72 8.80 1.29 -0.51
N VAL A 73 8.38 2.47 -0.09
CA VAL A 73 8.39 3.64 -0.97
C VAL A 73 9.86 3.95 -1.24
N GLU A 74 10.32 3.81 -2.48
CA GLU A 74 11.66 4.27 -2.89
C GLU A 74 11.77 5.76 -2.53
N ARG A 75 12.47 6.06 -1.43
CA ARG A 75 12.62 7.43 -0.96
C ARG A 75 13.65 8.15 -1.84
N GLY A 76 13.19 9.18 -2.55
CA GLY A 76 14.04 10.27 -2.99
C GLY A 76 13.94 10.59 -4.47
N ARG A 77 14.25 11.86 -4.80
CA ARG A 77 14.58 12.27 -6.17
C ARG A 77 15.80 11.46 -6.58
N LYS A 78 15.67 10.58 -7.58
CA LYS A 78 16.84 9.96 -8.22
C LYS A 78 17.79 11.10 -8.61
N PRO A 79 19.05 11.08 -8.16
CA PRO A 79 19.99 12.13 -8.52
C PRO A 79 19.97 12.24 -10.06
N PRO A 80 19.92 13.47 -10.60
CA PRO A 80 20.01 13.63 -12.05
C PRO A 80 21.25 12.88 -12.54
N PRO A 81 21.18 12.21 -13.71
CA PRO A 81 22.36 11.57 -14.30
C PRO A 81 23.51 12.58 -14.33
N ASP A 82 24.72 12.08 -14.13
CA ASP A 82 25.97 12.84 -13.94
C ASP A 82 26.20 13.82 -15.09
N ARG A 83 25.52 14.97 -15.02
CA ARG A 83 25.71 16.10 -15.91
C ARG A 83 26.80 16.91 -15.22
N PRO A 84 27.91 17.25 -15.90
CA PRO A 84 28.86 18.19 -15.35
C PRO A 84 28.06 19.41 -14.90
N LYS A 85 28.22 19.78 -13.62
CA LYS A 85 27.51 20.93 -13.06
C LYS A 85 27.82 22.08 -14.00
N VAL A 86 26.80 22.60 -14.67
CA VAL A 86 26.95 23.71 -15.64
C VAL A 86 27.72 24.88 -15.00
N HIS A 87 27.64 25.00 -13.67
CA HIS A 87 28.47 25.87 -12.85
C HIS A 87 29.99 25.68 -13.05
N ASP A 88 30.51 24.44 -13.03
CA ASP A 88 31.93 24.15 -13.17
C ASP A 88 32.43 24.50 -14.58
N LEU A 89 31.60 24.27 -15.60
CA LEU A 89 31.86 24.71 -16.98
C LEU A 89 31.91 26.24 -17.07
N ILE A 90 30.97 26.95 -16.45
CA ILE A 90 30.93 28.42 -16.42
C ILE A 90 32.13 28.99 -15.67
N VAL A 91 32.51 28.41 -14.52
CA VAL A 91 33.69 28.84 -13.74
C VAL A 91 34.98 28.63 -14.53
N GLY A 92 35.10 27.50 -15.23
CA GLY A 92 36.24 27.22 -16.11
C GLY A 92 36.34 28.20 -17.29
N MET A 93 35.20 28.61 -17.86
CA MET A 93 35.16 29.63 -18.91
C MET A 93 35.45 31.04 -18.39
N ARG A 94 35.09 31.35 -17.13
CA ARG A 94 35.32 32.67 -16.51
C ARG A 94 36.75 32.88 -16.01
N LYS A 95 37.50 31.81 -15.75
CA LYS A 95 38.90 31.88 -15.29
C LYS A 95 39.94 31.94 -16.44
N LYS A 96 39.49 32.07 -17.69
CA LYS A 96 40.31 32.49 -18.84
C LYS A 96 40.20 33.99 -19.02
#